data_AF-A0A933SPL5-F1
#
_entry.id   AF-A0A933SPL5-F1
#
_cell.length_a   1.000
_cell.length_b   1.000
_cell.length_c   1.000
_cell.angle_alpha   90.00
_cell.angle_beta   90.00
_cell.angle_gamma   90.00
#
_symmetry.space_group_name_H-M   'P 1'
#
loop_
_entity.id
_entity.type
_entity.pdbx_description
1 polymer ?
#
loop_
_entity_poly.entity_id
_entity_poly.type
_entity_poly.pdbx_seq_one_letter_code
_entity_poly.pdbx_strand_id
1 'polypeptide(L)'
;FGIFSRLITQQKEDFCFNGRNRRPPTDPVNALLSFTYAVMLQDCVSALEGVGLDPYVGFLHRDRPGRQSLALDVLEEFRAFLGDRLVLSLINLQQVKKADFNFTESGAVLLGDETRKTLLTAYQKRKQEELTHPVLNEKVRIGILFHVQALLLARYIRGDTDYYPAFVWR
;
A
#
# COMPACT_ATOMS: atom_id res chain seq x y z
N PHE A 1 10.71 -9.00 0.61
CA PHE A 1 11.44 -7.91 1.31
C PHE A 1 12.97 -8.05 1.34
N GLY A 2 13.59 -9.14 0.85
CA GLY A 2 15.04 -9.37 1.03
C GLY A 2 15.99 -8.29 0.45
N ILE A 3 15.53 -7.50 -0.53
CA ILE A 3 16.32 -6.40 -1.12
C ILE A 3 15.92 -5.01 -0.61
N PHE A 4 14.84 -4.88 0.16
CA PHE A 4 14.24 -3.58 0.50
C PHE A 4 15.22 -2.66 1.24
N SER A 5 15.97 -3.19 2.20
CA SER A 5 17.01 -2.43 2.91
C SER A 5 18.08 -1.87 1.98
N ARG A 6 18.40 -2.55 0.87
CA ARG A 6 19.37 -2.07 -0.13
C ARG A 6 18.84 -0.90 -0.95
N LEU A 7 17.52 -0.72 -1.00
CA LEU A 7 16.85 0.38 -1.70
C LEU A 7 16.77 1.66 -0.85
N ILE A 8 17.07 1.58 0.45
CA ILE A 8 17.25 2.74 1.31
C ILE A 8 18.65 3.29 1.06
N THR A 9 18.72 4.43 0.37
CA THR A 9 19.99 5.05 -0.05
C THR A 9 20.41 6.21 0.84
N GLN A 10 19.48 6.77 1.63
CA GLN A 10 19.75 7.85 2.59
C GLN A 10 19.32 7.44 4.00
N GLN A 11 19.91 8.05 5.03
CA GLN A 11 19.55 7.83 6.44
C GLN A 11 19.63 6.35 6.87
N LYS A 12 20.61 5.59 6.35
CA LYS A 12 20.69 4.13 6.53
C LYS A 12 20.80 3.67 7.98
N GLU A 13 21.52 4.41 8.81
CA GLU A 13 21.68 4.09 10.24
C GLU A 13 20.38 4.31 11.01
N ASP A 14 19.59 5.31 10.61
CA ASP A 14 18.33 5.66 11.24
C ASP A 14 17.16 4.79 10.78
N PHE A 15 17.17 4.38 9.51
CA PHE A 15 16.13 3.55 8.87
C PHE A 15 16.65 2.14 8.57
N CYS A 16 17.23 1.50 9.59
CA CYS A 16 17.61 0.09 9.53
C CYS A 16 16.37 -0.79 9.31
N PHE A 17 16.45 -1.74 8.38
CA PHE A 17 15.33 -2.63 8.06
C PHE A 17 15.77 -4.09 7.92
N ASN A 18 15.45 -4.87 8.95
CA ASN A 18 15.82 -6.30 9.04
C ASN A 18 14.64 -7.23 8.72
N GLY A 19 13.69 -6.76 7.90
CA GLY A 19 12.48 -7.50 7.53
C GLY A 19 11.22 -6.94 8.16
N ARG A 20 10.06 -7.51 7.78
CA ARG A 20 8.75 -7.01 8.23
C ARG A 20 8.41 -7.48 9.64
N ASN A 21 8.35 -6.53 10.57
CA ASN A 21 7.62 -6.66 11.84
C ASN A 21 6.35 -5.80 11.78
N ARG A 22 5.22 -6.31 12.29
CA ARG A 22 3.90 -5.71 12.11
C ARG A 22 3.17 -5.36 13.41
N ARG A 23 3.37 -6.11 14.50
CA ARG A 23 2.49 -6.03 15.69
C ARG A 23 3.27 -6.24 17.00
N PRO A 24 3.75 -5.16 17.64
CA PRO A 24 3.85 -3.80 17.11
C PRO A 24 5.03 -3.65 16.13
N PRO A 25 5.03 -2.64 15.24
CA PRO A 25 6.24 -2.21 14.55
C PRO A 25 7.30 -1.79 15.57
N THR A 26 8.55 -2.21 15.37
CA THR A 26 9.68 -1.94 16.29
C THR A 26 10.76 -1.05 15.66
N ASP A 27 10.52 -0.55 14.46
CA ASP A 27 11.41 0.37 13.75
C ASP A 27 10.61 1.32 12.85
N PRO A 28 11.20 2.49 12.50
CA PRO A 28 10.53 3.50 11.67
C PRO A 28 10.05 3.00 10.31
N VAL A 29 10.83 2.12 9.64
CA VAL A 29 10.48 1.59 8.32
C VAL A 29 9.23 0.72 8.43
N ASN A 30 9.18 -0.15 9.43
CA ASN A 30 8.03 -1.00 9.69
C ASN A 30 6.79 -0.19 10.10
N ALA A 31 6.96 0.91 10.84
CA ALA A 31 5.87 1.84 11.18
C ALA A 31 5.29 2.51 9.92
N LEU A 32 6.14 3.07 9.06
CA LEU A 32 5.74 3.68 7.78
C LEU A 32 4.99 2.68 6.89
N LEU A 33 5.59 1.51 6.62
CA LEU A 33 4.98 0.49 5.78
C LEU A 33 3.62 0.02 6.32
N SER A 34 3.51 -0.19 7.64
CA SER A 34 2.25 -0.64 8.24
C SER A 34 1.16 0.41 8.11
N PHE A 35 1.48 1.69 8.32
CA PHE A 35 0.53 2.78 8.13
C PHE A 35 0.13 2.95 6.66
N THR A 36 1.10 2.96 5.74
CA THR A 36 0.84 3.06 4.29
C THR A 36 -0.07 1.95 3.81
N TYR A 37 0.20 0.68 4.18
CA TYR A 37 -0.66 -0.42 3.78
C TYR A 37 -2.05 -0.37 4.42
N ALA A 38 -2.20 0.14 5.64
CA ALA A 38 -3.51 0.32 6.24
C ALA A 38 -4.36 1.35 5.46
N VAL A 39 -3.75 2.46 5.04
CA VAL A 39 -4.43 3.48 4.22
C VAL A 39 -4.80 2.92 2.85
N MET A 40 -3.87 2.24 2.17
CA MET A 40 -4.13 1.63 0.85
C MET A 40 -5.17 0.51 0.93
N LEU A 41 -5.19 -0.27 2.01
CA LEU A 41 -6.21 -1.29 2.23
C LEU A 41 -7.61 -0.65 2.25
N GLN A 42 -7.77 0.49 2.91
CA GLN A 42 -9.06 1.19 2.93
C GLN A 42 -9.49 1.66 1.53
N ASP A 43 -8.56 2.09 0.68
CA ASP A 43 -8.87 2.40 -0.72
C ASP A 43 -9.35 1.15 -1.49
N CYS A 44 -8.75 -0.01 -1.25
CA CYS A 44 -9.17 -1.28 -1.86
C CYS A 44 -10.56 -1.72 -1.37
N VAL A 45 -10.82 -1.60 -0.06
CA VAL A 45 -12.12 -1.89 0.55
C VAL A 45 -13.20 -1.03 -0.09
N SER A 46 -13.01 0.30 -0.10
CA SER A 46 -13.97 1.23 -0.70
C SER A 46 -14.18 0.95 -2.20
N ALA A 47 -13.14 0.57 -2.93
CA ALA A 47 -13.24 0.22 -4.34
C ALA A 47 -14.06 -1.05 -4.58
N LEU A 48 -13.84 -2.10 -3.78
CA LEU A 48 -14.57 -3.37 -3.85
C LEU A 48 -16.05 -3.19 -3.49
N GLU A 49 -16.34 -2.51 -2.38
CA GLU A 49 -17.71 -2.20 -1.98
C GLU A 49 -18.43 -1.36 -3.04
N GLY A 50 -17.74 -0.39 -3.64
CA GLY A 50 -18.28 0.46 -4.70
C GLY A 50 -18.68 -0.28 -5.98
N VAL A 51 -18.17 -1.50 -6.22
CA VAL A 51 -18.57 -2.36 -7.34
C VAL A 51 -19.43 -3.55 -6.89
N GLY A 52 -19.84 -3.60 -5.62
CA GLY A 52 -20.71 -4.63 -5.07
C GLY A 52 -20.02 -5.94 -4.67
N LEU A 53 -18.69 -5.96 -4.54
CA LEU A 53 -17.95 -7.12 -4.04
C LEU A 53 -17.78 -7.05 -2.52
N ASP A 54 -17.86 -8.20 -1.85
CA ASP A 54 -17.59 -8.32 -0.41
C ASP A 54 -16.07 -8.31 -0.14
N PRO A 55 -15.52 -7.29 0.56
CA PRO A 55 -14.08 -7.19 0.83
C PRO A 55 -13.50 -8.31 1.69
N TYR A 56 -14.33 -9.12 2.35
CA TYR A 56 -13.91 -10.17 3.27
C TYR A 56 -13.71 -11.54 2.61
N VAL A 57 -14.24 -11.76 1.41
CA VAL A 57 -14.23 -13.06 0.72
C VAL A 57 -13.04 -13.14 -0.24
N GLY A 58 -11.87 -13.52 0.27
CA GLY A 58 -10.63 -13.55 -0.50
C GLY A 58 -10.40 -14.85 -1.27
N PHE A 59 -9.46 -14.81 -2.21
CA PHE A 59 -8.96 -15.94 -2.97
C PHE A 59 -7.57 -16.40 -2.51
N LEU A 60 -6.66 -15.46 -2.19
CA LEU A 60 -5.27 -15.77 -1.82
C LEU A 60 -5.08 -15.73 -0.30
N HIS A 61 -5.54 -14.64 0.33
CA HIS A 61 -5.48 -14.51 1.77
C HIS A 61 -6.54 -15.39 2.43
N ARG A 62 -6.10 -16.29 3.32
CA ARG A 62 -7.00 -17.14 4.07
C ARG A 62 -8.01 -16.33 4.87
N ASP A 63 -9.27 -16.66 4.68
CA ASP A 63 -10.39 -16.09 5.42
C ASP A 63 -10.24 -16.29 6.92
N ARG A 64 -10.44 -15.19 7.65
CA ARG A 64 -10.52 -15.16 9.10
C ARG A 64 -11.51 -14.08 9.51
N PRO A 65 -12.25 -14.26 10.62
CA PRO A 65 -13.16 -13.25 11.13
C PRO A 65 -12.47 -11.89 11.26
N GLY A 66 -13.10 -10.84 10.72
CA GLY A 66 -12.61 -9.47 10.77
C GLY A 66 -11.43 -9.15 9.83
N ARG A 67 -10.99 -10.07 8.97
CA ARG A 67 -9.98 -9.79 7.95
C ARG A 67 -10.65 -9.53 6.60
N GLN A 68 -10.37 -8.37 6.02
CA GLN A 68 -10.77 -8.01 4.66
C GLN A 68 -9.87 -8.74 3.64
N SER A 69 -10.04 -10.06 3.50
CA SER A 69 -9.15 -10.92 2.71
C SER A 69 -9.09 -10.51 1.24
N LEU A 70 -10.24 -10.22 0.61
CA LEU A 70 -10.27 -9.82 -0.79
C LEU A 70 -9.58 -8.48 -1.02
N ALA A 71 -9.79 -7.53 -0.12
CA ALA A 71 -9.11 -6.24 -0.19
C ALA A 71 -7.59 -6.39 -0.02
N LEU A 72 -7.13 -7.35 0.80
CA LEU A 72 -5.71 -7.68 0.90
C LEU A 72 -5.17 -8.32 -0.38
N ASP A 73 -5.96 -9.17 -1.05
CA ASP A 73 -5.58 -9.78 -2.33
C ASP A 73 -5.37 -8.71 -3.41
N VAL A 74 -6.34 -7.81 -3.59
CA VAL A 74 -6.25 -6.69 -4.53
C VAL A 74 -5.09 -5.75 -4.17
N LEU A 75 -4.86 -5.53 -2.88
CA LEU A 75 -3.76 -4.69 -2.40
C LEU A 75 -2.40 -5.20 -2.87
N GLU A 76 -2.19 -6.52 -3.01
CA GLU A 76 -0.90 -7.11 -3.41
C GLU A 76 -0.37 -6.53 -4.74
N GLU A 77 -1.27 -6.21 -5.69
CA GLU A 77 -0.91 -5.60 -6.98
C GLU A 77 -0.28 -4.21 -6.83
N PHE A 78 -0.62 -3.49 -5.75
CA PHE A 78 -0.22 -2.10 -5.54
C PHE A 78 0.92 -1.93 -4.54
N ARG A 79 1.25 -2.97 -3.74
CA ARG A 79 2.22 -2.86 -2.65
C ARG A 79 3.56 -2.33 -3.12
N ALA A 80 4.17 -2.95 -4.13
CA ALA A 80 5.48 -2.56 -4.62
C ALA A 80 5.43 -1.21 -5.38
N PHE A 81 4.46 -1.06 -6.28
CA PHE A 81 4.34 0.10 -7.17
C PHE A 81 4.03 1.40 -6.42
N LEU A 82 3.14 1.33 -5.44
CA LEU A 82 2.61 2.51 -4.75
C LEU A 82 3.11 2.58 -3.30
N GLY A 83 2.93 1.52 -2.51
CA GLY A 83 3.23 1.53 -1.08
C GLY A 83 4.72 1.59 -0.75
N ASP A 84 5.46 0.57 -1.17
CA ASP A 84 6.90 0.43 -0.95
C ASP A 84 7.66 1.60 -1.55
N ARG A 85 7.31 1.97 -2.78
CA ARG A 85 7.91 3.11 -3.49
C ARG A 85 7.64 4.44 -2.78
N LEU A 86 6.45 4.65 -2.21
CA LEU A 86 6.14 5.84 -1.41
C LEU A 86 7.04 5.90 -0.17
N VAL A 87 7.13 4.82 0.60
CA VAL A 87 7.96 4.77 1.82
C VAL A 87 9.43 4.99 1.48
N LEU A 88 9.95 4.33 0.45
CA LEU A 88 11.32 4.53 -0.01
C LEU A 88 11.58 5.98 -0.43
N SER A 89 10.62 6.61 -1.12
CA SER A 89 10.72 8.01 -1.55
C SER A 89 10.76 8.96 -0.35
N LEU A 90 9.88 8.76 0.65
CA LEU A 90 9.86 9.58 1.87
C LEU A 90 11.21 9.53 2.60
N ILE A 91 11.80 8.34 2.73
CA ILE A 91 13.09 8.14 3.40
C ILE A 91 14.24 8.71 2.56
N ASN A 92 14.30 8.37 1.27
CA ASN A 92 15.42 8.72 0.39
C ASN A 92 15.45 10.21 0.03
N LEU A 93 14.29 10.88 0.01
CA LEU A 93 14.19 12.34 -0.15
C LEU A 93 14.28 13.07 1.19
N GLN A 94 14.54 12.36 2.30
CA GLN A 94 14.67 12.92 3.65
C GLN A 94 13.45 13.74 4.11
N GLN A 95 12.26 13.38 3.61
CA GLN A 95 10.99 14.01 3.98
C GLN A 95 10.50 13.55 5.36
N VAL A 96 11.05 12.44 5.86
CA VAL A 96 10.85 11.94 7.21
C VAL A 96 12.21 11.65 7.83
N LYS A 97 12.35 11.93 9.12
CA LYS A 97 13.56 11.74 9.92
C LYS A 97 13.24 10.91 11.15
N LYS A 98 14.24 10.25 11.74
CA LYS A 98 14.06 9.43 12.95
C LYS A 98 13.44 10.19 14.12
N ALA A 99 13.77 11.49 14.25
CA ALA A 99 13.23 12.36 15.29
C ALA A 99 11.70 12.56 15.20
N ASP A 100 11.08 12.26 14.05
CA ASP A 100 9.65 12.43 13.85
C ASP A 100 8.84 11.21 14.36
N PHE A 101 9.50 10.20 14.95
CA PHE A 101 8.87 8.97 15.43
C PHE A 101 8.88 8.91 16.95
N ASN A 102 7.80 8.34 17.50
CA ASN A 102 7.66 8.13 18.94
C ASN A 102 8.04 6.69 19.28
N PHE A 103 9.10 6.53 20.06
CA PHE A 103 9.58 5.25 20.58
C PHE A 103 8.99 5.04 21.97
N THR A 104 8.20 3.99 22.14
CA THR A 104 7.59 3.66 23.44
C THR A 104 8.52 2.80 24.29
N GLU A 105 8.31 2.77 25.60
CA GLU A 105 9.06 1.90 26.53
C GLU A 105 8.91 0.40 26.19
N SER A 106 7.78 0.02 25.57
CA SER A 106 7.55 -1.35 25.08
C SER A 106 8.31 -1.70 23.80
N GLY A 107 9.11 -0.78 23.26
CA GLY A 107 9.85 -0.94 22.00
C GLY A 107 8.98 -0.77 20.75
N ALA A 108 7.73 -0.33 20.89
CA ALA A 108 6.89 -0.01 19.74
C ALA A 108 7.30 1.35 19.14
N VAL A 109 7.23 1.45 17.82
CA VAL A 109 7.51 2.68 17.08
C VAL A 109 6.23 3.18 16.44
N LEU A 110 5.83 4.40 16.81
CA LEU A 110 4.64 5.08 16.33
C LEU A 110 5.05 6.26 15.45
N LEU A 111 4.23 6.55 14.44
CA LEU A 111 4.39 7.76 13.63
C LEU A 111 4.01 9.00 14.44
N GLY A 112 4.83 10.05 14.42
CA GLY A 112 4.43 11.36 14.88
C GLY A 112 3.37 11.99 13.98
N ASP A 113 2.68 13.02 14.47
CA ASP A 113 1.59 13.69 13.75
C ASP A 113 2.05 14.30 12.42
N GLU A 114 3.18 14.99 12.43
CA GLU A 114 3.76 15.60 11.22
C GLU A 114 4.25 14.53 10.22
N THR A 115 4.75 13.39 10.69
CA THR A 115 5.09 12.26 9.81
C THR A 115 3.86 11.67 9.14
N ARG A 116 2.77 11.47 9.90
CA ARG A 116 1.49 10.99 9.37
C ARG A 116 0.96 11.95 8.31
N LYS A 117 0.97 13.25 8.60
CA LYS A 117 0.53 14.30 7.67
C LYS A 117 1.38 14.34 6.40
N THR A 118 2.71 14.26 6.53
CA THR A 118 3.64 14.23 5.40
C THR A 118 3.39 13.02 4.51
N LEU A 119 3.25 11.83 5.10
CA LEU A 119 2.95 10.59 4.38
C LEU A 119 1.62 10.67 3.65
N LEU A 120 0.55 11.11 4.33
CA LEU A 120 -0.78 11.23 3.71
C LEU A 120 -0.79 12.26 2.58
N THR A 121 -0.09 13.39 2.74
CA THR A 121 0.02 14.42 1.71
C THR A 121 0.76 13.87 0.48
N ALA A 122 1.88 13.18 0.68
CA ALA A 122 2.63 12.54 -0.40
C ALA A 122 1.81 11.45 -1.10
N TYR A 123 1.05 10.65 -0.34
CA TYR A 123 0.16 9.63 -0.87
C TYR A 123 -0.95 10.23 -1.74
N GLN A 124 -1.63 11.28 -1.26
CA GLN A 124 -2.67 11.97 -2.03
C GLN A 124 -2.10 12.61 -3.29
N LYS A 125 -0.92 13.23 -3.22
CA LYS A 125 -0.23 13.77 -4.40
C LYS A 125 0.04 12.66 -5.43
N ARG A 126 0.58 11.52 -4.99
CA ARG A 126 0.85 10.38 -5.87
C ARG A 126 -0.43 9.83 -6.50
N LYS A 127 -1.57 9.82 -5.81
CA LYS A 127 -2.87 9.42 -6.38
C LYS A 127 -3.35 10.35 -7.51
N GLN A 128 -2.92 11.62 -7.54
CA GLN A 128 -3.30 12.55 -8.61
C GLN A 128 -2.45 12.41 -9.88
N GLU A 129 -1.30 11.74 -9.81
CA GLU A 129 -0.46 11.52 -10.97
C GLU A 129 -1.16 10.60 -11.98
N GLU A 130 -0.92 10.85 -13.27
CA GLU A 130 -1.54 10.10 -14.36
C GLU A 130 -0.58 9.08 -14.96
N LEU A 131 -1.12 7.94 -15.37
CA LEU A 131 -0.42 6.92 -16.15
C LEU A 131 -1.35 6.32 -17.19
N THR A 132 -0.77 5.67 -18.20
CA THR A 132 -1.53 4.87 -19.15
C THR A 132 -1.77 3.49 -18.57
N HIS A 133 -3.03 3.12 -18.36
CA HIS A 133 -3.39 1.80 -17.82
C HIS A 133 -2.99 0.71 -18.82
N PRO A 134 -2.23 -0.34 -18.42
CA PRO A 134 -1.64 -1.30 -19.36
C PRO A 134 -2.67 -2.12 -20.13
N VAL A 135 -3.83 -2.40 -19.53
CA VAL A 135 -4.93 -3.17 -20.16
C VAL A 135 -5.89 -2.28 -20.94
N LEU A 136 -6.41 -1.21 -20.33
CA LEU A 136 -7.37 -0.30 -20.97
C LEU A 136 -6.74 0.58 -22.05
N ASN A 137 -5.41 0.78 -22.01
CA ASN A 137 -4.68 1.71 -22.87
C ASN A 137 -5.20 3.16 -22.78
N GLU A 138 -5.72 3.54 -21.61
CA GLU A 138 -6.27 4.87 -21.33
C GLU A 138 -5.46 5.59 -20.28
N LYS A 139 -5.41 6.93 -20.37
CA LYS A 139 -4.76 7.77 -19.37
C LYS A 139 -5.68 7.91 -18.15
N VAL A 140 -5.20 7.45 -17.01
CA VAL A 140 -5.97 7.43 -15.75
C VAL A 140 -5.12 7.94 -14.60
N ARG A 141 -5.75 8.53 -13.59
CA ARG A 141 -5.06 8.89 -12.34
C ARG A 141 -4.77 7.64 -11.51
N ILE A 142 -3.61 7.58 -10.86
CA ILE A 142 -3.22 6.44 -10.01
C ILE A 142 -4.30 6.12 -8.96
N GLY A 143 -4.96 7.15 -8.42
CA GLY A 143 -6.01 6.97 -7.42
C GLY A 143 -7.23 6.18 -7.90
N ILE A 144 -7.50 6.11 -9.21
CA ILE A 144 -8.64 5.34 -9.75
C ILE A 144 -8.30 3.87 -9.98
N LEU A 145 -7.01 3.49 -9.94
CA LEU A 145 -6.58 2.13 -10.27
C LEU A 145 -7.20 1.08 -9.35
N PHE A 146 -7.40 1.39 -8.07
CA PHE A 146 -8.09 0.51 -7.14
C PHE A 146 -9.51 0.18 -7.63
N HIS A 147 -10.25 1.18 -8.09
CA HIS A 147 -11.59 1.02 -8.63
C HIS A 147 -11.59 0.28 -9.97
N VAL A 148 -10.63 0.57 -10.85
CA VAL A 148 -10.47 -0.14 -12.12
C VAL A 148 -10.21 -1.63 -11.88
N GLN A 149 -9.32 -1.98 -10.95
CA GLN A 149 -9.04 -3.37 -10.62
C GLN A 149 -10.24 -4.06 -9.97
N ALA A 150 -10.95 -3.40 -9.06
CA ALA A 150 -12.20 -3.92 -8.50
C ALA A 150 -13.25 -4.19 -9.60
N LEU A 151 -13.41 -3.29 -10.58
CA LEU A 151 -14.33 -3.47 -11.69
C LEU A 151 -13.94 -4.64 -12.61
N LEU A 152 -12.66 -4.76 -12.94
CA LEU A 152 -12.14 -5.87 -13.75
C LEU A 152 -12.37 -7.21 -13.04
N LEU A 153 -12.13 -7.26 -11.72
CA LEU A 153 -12.39 -8.44 -10.91
C LEU A 153 -13.89 -8.79 -10.87
N ALA A 154 -14.77 -7.80 -10.69
CA ALA A 154 -16.21 -8.00 -10.68
C ALA A 154 -16.75 -8.51 -12.02
N ARG A 155 -16.16 -8.09 -13.15
CA ARG A 155 -16.48 -8.61 -14.48
C ARG A 155 -16.05 -10.07 -14.64
N TYR A 156 -14.84 -10.40 -14.18
CA TYR A 156 -14.35 -11.77 -14.19
C TYR A 156 -15.23 -12.71 -13.34
N ILE A 157 -15.58 -12.32 -12.11
CA ILE A 157 -16.44 -13.13 -11.22
C ILE A 157 -17.82 -13.38 -11.83
N ARG A 158 -18.37 -12.43 -12.59
CA ARG A 158 -19.66 -12.57 -13.30
C ARG A 158 -19.57 -13.43 -14.58
N GLY A 159 -18.36 -13.75 -15.04
CA GLY A 159 -18.14 -14.46 -16.30
C GLY A 159 -18.21 -13.55 -17.53
N ASP A 160 -18.13 -12.23 -17.37
CA ASP A 160 -18.12 -11.27 -18.49
C ASP A 160 -16.79 -11.27 -19.26
N THR A 161 -15.73 -11.82 -18.66
CA THR A 161 -14.37 -11.90 -19.22
C THR A 161 -13.73 -13.24 -18.86
N ASP A 162 -12.95 -13.82 -19.78
CA ASP A 162 -12.32 -15.14 -19.58
C ASP A 162 -11.23 -15.18 -18.51
N TYR A 163 -10.61 -14.04 -18.22
CA TYR A 163 -9.55 -13.93 -17.21
C TYR A 163 -9.53 -12.55 -16.56
N TYR A 164 -8.98 -12.48 -15.34
CA TYR A 164 -8.73 -11.23 -14.62
C TYR A 164 -7.29 -10.73 -14.89
N PRO A 165 -7.12 -9.56 -15.53
CA PRO A 165 -5.80 -9.01 -15.79
C PRO A 165 -5.31 -8.16 -14.61
N ALA A 166 -4.45 -8.76 -13.77
CA ALA A 166 -3.81 -8.08 -12.65
C ALA A 166 -3.03 -6.84 -13.10
N PHE A 167 -3.02 -5.79 -12.27
CA PHE A 167 -2.25 -4.58 -12.54
C PHE A 167 -0.74 -4.85 -12.43
N VAL A 168 -0.03 -4.69 -13.55
CA VAL A 168 1.44 -4.77 -13.59
C VAL A 168 1.99 -3.46 -14.16
N TRP A 169 2.62 -2.67 -13.29
CA TRP A 169 3.33 -1.46 -13.71
C TRP A 169 4.71 -1.79 -14.28
N ARG A 170 5.08 -1.16 -15.40
CA ARG A 170 6.39 -1.28 -16.06
C ARG A 170 7.23 -0.02 -15.86
#